data_AF-A0A109LWA7-F1
#
_entry.id   AF-A0A109LWA7-F1
#
_cell.length_a   1.000
_cell.length_b   1.000
_cell.length_c   1.000
_cell.angle_alpha   90.00
_cell.angle_beta   90.00
_cell.angle_gamma   90.00
#
_symmetry.space_group_name_H-M   'P 1'
#
loop_
_entity.id
_entity.type
_entity.pdbx_description
1 polymer ?
#
loop_
_entity_poly.entity_id
_entity_poly.type
_entity_poly.pdbx_seq_one_letter_code
_entity_poly.pdbx_strand_id
1 'polypeptide(L)'
;MSAFANLRRPATIAVAIAASLGIAACGGRERPEADLAAAQVTTIGVNSYLWRAALDAVSFAPLLQVDSNGGVIVTDWYANPNNPGERVKMTVTILDSDLRADALRVAASRQVSQSGTWVDAPVQAATVQRLEDIILTKARELRREAVS
;
A
#
# COMPACT_ATOMS: atom_id res chain seq x y z
N MET A 1 87.93 -39.03 -6.92
CA MET A 1 86.79 -38.69 -7.81
C MET A 1 85.50 -38.73 -7.00
N SER A 2 84.69 -37.66 -7.09
CA SER A 2 83.22 -37.61 -6.89
C SER A 2 82.68 -37.90 -5.47
N ALA A 3 82.25 -36.94 -4.64
CA ALA A 3 81.12 -35.99 -4.73
C ALA A 3 79.75 -36.54 -4.23
N PHE A 4 79.37 -36.07 -3.03
CA PHE A 4 78.09 -35.49 -2.56
C PHE A 4 76.69 -36.18 -2.69
N ALA A 5 75.91 -35.90 -1.62
CA ALA A 5 74.45 -35.76 -1.49
C ALA A 5 73.62 -37.06 -1.35
N ASN A 6 72.54 -37.20 -0.54
CA ASN A 6 71.66 -36.31 0.22
C ASN A 6 71.02 -37.16 1.36
N LEU A 7 70.93 -36.72 2.63
CA LEU A 7 70.06 -35.71 3.25
C LEU A 7 68.63 -36.18 3.60
N ARG A 8 68.51 -36.59 4.86
CA ARG A 8 67.50 -36.30 5.92
C ARG A 8 66.00 -36.54 5.66
N ARG A 9 65.49 -37.42 6.53
CA ARG A 9 64.10 -37.59 7.01
C ARG A 9 63.47 -36.28 7.52
N PRO A 10 62.13 -36.23 7.57
CA PRO A 10 61.51 -35.96 8.87
C PRO A 10 60.31 -36.87 9.19
N ALA A 11 60.20 -37.22 10.47
CA ALA A 11 59.04 -37.84 11.10
C ALA A 11 58.66 -36.97 12.31
N THR A 12 57.36 -36.70 12.52
CA THR A 12 56.62 -36.39 13.78
C THR A 12 55.26 -35.78 13.40
N ILE A 13 54.14 -36.49 13.53
CA ILE A 13 53.23 -36.68 14.69
C ILE A 13 52.33 -35.46 14.98
N ALA A 14 51.03 -35.76 15.07
CA ALA A 14 49.85 -34.90 15.20
C ALA A 14 49.55 -34.38 16.62
N VAL A 15 48.79 -33.29 16.74
CA VAL A 15 47.90 -32.97 17.90
C VAL A 15 46.71 -32.10 17.43
N ALA A 16 45.51 -32.43 17.92
CA ALA A 16 44.22 -31.75 17.70
C ALA A 16 43.82 -30.84 18.88
N ILE A 17 43.13 -29.70 18.63
CA ILE A 17 42.40 -28.84 19.61
C ILE A 17 41.26 -28.15 18.83
N ALA A 18 39.98 -28.53 18.96
CA ALA A 18 38.95 -28.19 19.96
C ALA A 18 38.07 -26.96 19.60
N ALA A 19 36.77 -27.13 19.89
CA ALA A 19 35.58 -26.36 19.50
C ALA A 19 35.52 -24.86 19.89
N SER A 20 34.78 -24.08 19.10
CA SER A 20 33.76 -23.16 19.65
C SER A 20 32.73 -22.75 18.59
N LEU A 21 31.45 -22.97 18.94
CA LEU A 21 30.28 -22.46 18.25
C LEU A 21 30.21 -20.93 18.41
N GLY A 22 30.10 -20.20 17.30
CA GLY A 22 29.74 -18.79 17.30
C GLY A 22 28.36 -18.58 16.70
N ILE A 23 27.30 -18.70 17.49
CA ILE A 23 25.96 -18.27 17.11
C ILE A 23 25.93 -16.74 17.27
N ALA A 24 26.16 -16.01 16.18
CA ALA A 24 25.88 -14.58 16.11
C ALA A 24 24.38 -14.38 15.89
N ALA A 25 23.60 -14.47 16.97
CA ALA A 25 22.22 -14.00 17.01
C ALA A 25 22.22 -12.46 17.15
N CYS A 26 22.49 -11.76 16.06
CA CYS A 26 22.26 -10.32 15.98
C CYS A 26 20.81 -10.09 15.56
N GLY A 27 19.95 -9.84 16.56
CA GLY A 27 18.60 -9.33 16.37
C GLY A 27 18.63 -7.91 15.84
N GLY A 28 18.68 -7.75 14.51
CA GLY A 28 18.21 -6.58 13.82
C GLY A 28 16.79 -6.84 13.36
N ARG A 29 15.79 -6.21 13.98
CA ARG A 29 14.44 -6.16 13.39
C ARG A 29 14.51 -5.19 12.21
N GLU A 30 15.00 -5.68 11.09
CA GLU A 30 14.83 -5.04 9.80
C GLU A 30 13.32 -4.94 9.57
N ARG A 31 12.82 -3.70 9.54
CA ARG A 31 11.45 -3.45 9.09
C ARG A 31 11.38 -3.96 7.66
N PRO A 32 10.34 -4.74 7.26
CA PRO A 32 10.29 -5.34 5.94
C PRO A 32 10.49 -4.27 4.86
N GLU A 33 11.57 -4.38 4.10
CA GLU A 33 11.92 -3.50 2.98
C GLU A 33 10.81 -3.46 1.93
N ALA A 34 9.91 -4.46 1.95
CA ALA A 34 8.66 -4.51 1.19
C ALA A 34 7.69 -3.35 1.48
N ASP A 35 7.60 -2.86 2.72
CA ASP A 35 6.74 -1.70 3.09
C ASP A 35 7.34 -0.39 2.51
N LEU A 36 8.66 -0.35 2.28
CA LEU A 36 9.37 0.77 1.63
C LEU A 36 9.36 0.66 0.09
N ALA A 37 9.45 -0.55 -0.45
CA ALA A 37 9.45 -0.81 -1.89
C ALA A 37 8.06 -0.62 -2.53
N ALA A 38 6.97 -0.89 -1.79
CA ALA A 38 5.61 -0.58 -2.22
C ALA A 38 5.35 0.93 -2.37
N ALA A 39 6.21 1.79 -1.80
CA ALA A 39 6.20 3.24 -1.99
C ALA A 39 7.08 3.73 -3.16
N GLN A 40 7.93 2.88 -3.75
CA GLN A 40 9.01 3.32 -4.65
C GLN A 40 8.92 2.85 -6.12
N VAL A 41 7.96 1.99 -6.51
CA VAL A 41 7.91 1.46 -7.90
C VAL A 41 6.90 2.17 -8.81
N THR A 42 6.19 3.18 -8.31
CA THR A 42 5.51 4.23 -9.09
C THR A 42 5.47 5.48 -8.23
N THR A 43 5.77 6.66 -8.79
CA THR A 43 5.74 7.96 -8.10
C THR A 43 4.34 8.29 -7.58
N ILE A 44 3.90 7.62 -6.52
CA ILE A 44 2.65 7.86 -5.82
C ILE A 44 3.06 8.57 -4.54
N GLY A 45 2.65 9.84 -4.39
CA GLY A 45 3.02 10.71 -3.27
C GLY A 45 2.26 10.40 -1.97
N VAL A 46 1.42 9.37 -1.98
CA VAL A 46 0.55 8.96 -0.86
C VAL A 46 0.68 7.45 -0.61
N ASN A 47 0.05 6.95 0.46
CA ASN A 47 0.01 5.52 0.75
C ASN A 47 -0.58 4.73 -0.45
N SER A 48 0.19 3.79 -1.00
CA SER A 48 -0.20 3.04 -2.19
C SER A 48 -1.38 2.09 -1.95
N TYR A 49 -1.57 1.59 -0.72
CA TYR A 49 -2.73 0.78 -0.34
C TYR A 49 -4.01 1.61 -0.25
N LEU A 50 -3.96 2.80 0.37
CA LEU A 50 -5.10 3.72 0.39
C LEU A 50 -5.47 4.16 -1.02
N TRP A 51 -4.47 4.50 -1.83
CA TRP A 51 -4.68 4.91 -3.22
C TRP A 51 -5.38 3.82 -4.03
N ARG A 52 -4.87 2.59 -3.97
CA ARG A 52 -5.46 1.45 -4.69
C ARG A 52 -6.87 1.12 -4.19
N ALA A 53 -7.08 1.12 -2.87
CA ALA A 53 -8.39 0.86 -2.28
C ALA A 53 -9.41 1.96 -2.63
N ALA A 54 -8.99 3.22 -2.65
CA ALA A 54 -9.84 4.35 -3.01
C ALA A 54 -10.28 4.28 -4.48
N LEU A 55 -9.34 4.01 -5.39
CA LEU A 55 -9.64 3.82 -6.82
C LEU A 55 -10.65 2.70 -7.05
N ASP A 56 -10.49 1.56 -6.37
CA ASP A 56 -11.42 0.44 -6.44
C ASP A 56 -12.83 0.84 -5.96
N ALA A 57 -12.92 1.51 -4.81
CA ALA A 57 -14.18 1.94 -4.22
C ALA A 57 -14.98 2.93 -5.10
N VAL A 58 -14.30 3.77 -5.88
CA VAL A 58 -14.95 4.75 -6.77
C VAL A 58 -15.00 4.33 -8.24
N SER A 59 -14.52 3.13 -8.57
CA SER A 59 -14.45 2.60 -9.94
C SER A 59 -15.80 2.37 -10.62
N PHE A 60 -16.91 2.52 -9.88
CA PHE A 60 -18.26 2.44 -10.42
C PHE A 60 -18.66 3.66 -11.27
N ALA A 61 -17.92 4.77 -11.15
CA ALA A 61 -18.17 6.02 -11.85
C ALA A 61 -16.99 6.41 -12.75
N PRO A 62 -17.22 7.16 -13.85
CA PRO A 62 -16.13 7.75 -14.63
C PRO A 62 -15.25 8.65 -13.75
N LEU A 63 -13.94 8.61 -13.95
CA LEU A 63 -13.00 9.46 -13.23
C LEU A 63 -12.79 10.79 -13.97
N LEU A 64 -13.02 11.90 -13.29
CA LEU A 64 -12.81 13.26 -13.81
C LEU A 64 -11.40 13.75 -13.55
N GLN A 65 -10.84 13.45 -12.37
CA GLN A 65 -9.48 13.81 -11.99
C GLN A 65 -8.86 12.71 -11.13
N VAL A 66 -7.59 12.41 -11.39
CA VAL A 66 -6.81 11.41 -10.66
C VAL A 66 -5.40 11.98 -10.47
N ASP A 67 -5.09 12.43 -9.25
CA ASP A 67 -3.78 12.94 -8.87
C ASP A 67 -3.17 12.05 -7.79
N SER A 68 -2.26 11.16 -8.19
CA SER A 68 -1.57 10.21 -7.31
C SER A 68 -0.49 10.86 -6.45
N ASN A 69 -0.05 12.07 -6.77
CA ASN A 69 0.92 12.81 -5.96
C ASN A 69 0.22 13.56 -4.82
N GLY A 70 -0.88 14.26 -5.15
CA GLY A 70 -1.70 14.98 -4.19
C GLY A 70 -2.72 14.13 -3.43
N GLY A 71 -2.92 12.87 -3.83
CA GLY A 71 -3.85 11.96 -3.18
C GLY A 71 -5.33 12.29 -3.44
N VAL A 72 -5.65 12.92 -4.56
CA VAL A 72 -7.01 13.38 -4.88
C VAL A 72 -7.60 12.58 -6.05
N ILE A 73 -8.78 12.03 -5.84
CA ILE A 73 -9.57 11.34 -6.86
C ILE A 73 -10.93 12.01 -6.93
N VAL A 74 -11.35 12.45 -8.12
CA VAL A 74 -12.65 13.07 -8.36
C VAL A 74 -13.36 12.27 -9.44
N THR A 75 -14.60 11.85 -9.18
CA THR A 75 -15.44 11.22 -10.20
C THR A 75 -16.20 12.29 -11.00
N ASP A 76 -16.67 11.92 -12.18
CA ASP A 76 -17.76 12.63 -12.83
C ASP A 76 -19.10 12.30 -12.13
N TRP A 77 -20.17 12.98 -12.54
CA TRP A 77 -21.53 12.64 -12.15
C TRP A 77 -21.91 11.27 -12.68
N TYR A 78 -22.30 10.38 -11.78
CA TYR A 78 -22.78 9.04 -12.08
C TYR A 78 -24.23 8.88 -11.64
N ALA A 79 -25.09 8.47 -12.56
CA ALA A 79 -26.47 8.06 -12.26
C ALA A 79 -26.56 6.54 -12.27
N ASN A 80 -27.09 5.96 -11.20
CA ASN A 80 -27.27 4.52 -11.11
C ASN A 80 -28.38 4.10 -12.11
N PRO A 81 -28.17 3.11 -12.99
CA PRO A 81 -29.21 2.64 -13.91
C PRO A 81 -30.51 2.19 -13.22
N ASN A 82 -30.42 1.70 -11.97
CA ASN A 82 -31.58 1.31 -11.16
C ASN A 82 -32.32 2.51 -10.54
N ASN A 83 -31.68 3.68 -10.47
CA ASN A 83 -32.27 4.92 -10.00
C ASN A 83 -31.74 6.12 -10.83
N PRO A 84 -32.20 6.26 -12.09
CA PRO A 84 -31.68 7.29 -13.00
C PRO A 84 -32.13 8.71 -12.61
N GLY A 85 -33.09 8.83 -11.68
CA GLY A 85 -33.55 10.10 -11.14
C GLY A 85 -32.55 10.77 -10.19
N GLU A 86 -31.44 10.09 -9.87
CA GLU A 86 -30.41 10.62 -8.98
C GLU A 86 -29.03 10.45 -9.60
N ARG A 87 -28.17 11.43 -9.36
CA ARG A 87 -26.76 11.37 -9.72
C ARG A 87 -25.89 11.75 -8.55
N VAL A 88 -24.72 11.13 -8.49
CA VAL A 88 -23.74 11.38 -7.43
C VAL A 88 -22.39 11.67 -8.04
N LYS A 89 -21.65 12.55 -7.38
CA LYS A 89 -20.24 12.82 -7.65
C LYS A 89 -19.49 12.59 -6.35
N MET A 90 -18.34 11.95 -6.43
CA MET A 90 -17.49 11.68 -5.28
C MET A 90 -16.13 12.36 -5.43
N THR A 91 -15.57 12.73 -4.30
CA THR A 91 -14.21 13.24 -4.18
C THR A 91 -13.57 12.55 -3.00
N VAL A 92 -12.46 11.87 -3.25
CA VAL A 92 -11.67 11.18 -2.24
C VAL A 92 -10.34 11.91 -2.11
N THR A 93 -9.93 12.18 -0.89
CA THR A 93 -8.66 12.82 -0.58
C THR A 93 -7.92 11.99 0.46
N ILE A 94 -6.69 11.60 0.14
CA ILE A 94 -5.78 10.92 1.05
C ILE A 94 -4.91 11.99 1.69
N LEU A 95 -5.02 12.08 3.01
CA LEU A 95 -4.42 13.11 3.85
C LEU A 95 -3.11 12.67 4.49
N ASP A 96 -2.90 11.35 4.62
CA ASP A 96 -1.72 10.81 5.26
C ASP A 96 -1.27 9.46 4.67
N SER A 97 -0.03 9.11 4.98
CA SER A 97 0.63 7.84 4.72
C SER A 97 0.20 6.68 5.64
N ASP A 98 -0.35 6.94 6.84
CA ASP A 98 -0.74 5.85 7.75
C ASP A 98 -2.16 5.30 7.48
N LEU A 99 -2.39 4.01 7.77
CA LEU A 99 -3.71 3.36 7.63
C LEU A 99 -4.67 3.62 8.81
N ARG A 100 -4.83 4.89 9.15
CA ARG A 100 -5.71 5.38 10.23
C ARG A 100 -6.97 6.04 9.69
N ALA A 101 -7.96 6.24 10.56
CA ALA A 101 -9.29 6.72 10.16
C ALA A 101 -9.29 8.16 9.63
N ASP A 102 -8.37 9.01 10.12
CA ASP A 102 -8.22 10.41 9.72
C ASP A 102 -7.27 10.61 8.52
N ALA A 103 -6.67 9.55 7.98
CA ALA A 103 -5.79 9.61 6.81
C ALA A 103 -6.56 9.70 5.48
N LEU A 104 -7.89 9.59 5.51
CA LEU A 104 -8.75 9.57 4.34
C LEU A 104 -9.95 10.49 4.60
N ARG A 105 -10.37 11.21 3.57
CA ARG A 105 -11.62 11.97 3.57
C ARG A 105 -12.40 11.70 2.30
N VAL A 106 -13.68 11.39 2.44
CA VAL A 106 -14.60 11.27 1.31
C VAL A 106 -15.63 12.40 1.37
N ALA A 107 -15.82 13.06 0.24
CA ALA A 107 -16.89 14.01 0.03
C ALA A 107 -17.77 13.51 -1.11
N ALA A 108 -19.09 13.62 -0.93
CA ALA A 108 -20.06 13.24 -1.94
C ALA A 108 -21.04 14.39 -2.17
N SER A 109 -21.38 14.63 -3.42
CA SER A 109 -22.44 15.53 -3.84
C SER A 109 -23.52 14.69 -4.53
N ARG A 110 -24.78 14.95 -4.19
CA ARG A 110 -25.93 14.26 -4.80
C ARG A 110 -26.88 15.28 -5.39
N GLN A 111 -27.40 14.96 -6.55
CA GLN A 111 -28.45 15.72 -7.20
C GLN A 111 -29.58 14.79 -7.58
N VAL A 112 -30.80 15.32 -7.53
CA VAL A 112 -32.01 14.62 -7.94
C VAL A 112 -32.65 15.38 -9.10
N SER A 113 -33.19 14.64 -10.06
CA SER A 113 -33.90 15.21 -11.20
C SER A 113 -35.33 15.55 -10.77
N GLN A 114 -35.63 16.84 -10.73
CA GLN A 114 -36.95 17.37 -10.44
C GLN A 114 -37.43 18.15 -11.65
N SER A 115 -38.49 17.69 -12.31
CA SER A 115 -39.08 18.35 -13.49
C SER A 115 -38.06 18.62 -14.62
N GLY A 116 -37.12 17.69 -14.83
CA GLY A 116 -36.07 17.81 -15.85
C GLY A 116 -34.89 18.70 -15.47
N THR A 117 -34.86 19.23 -14.24
CA THR A 117 -33.75 20.02 -13.70
C THR A 117 -33.06 19.26 -12.57
N TRP A 118 -31.73 19.31 -12.53
CA TRP A 118 -30.96 18.73 -11.43
C TRP A 118 -30.89 19.69 -10.26
N VAL A 119 -31.35 19.23 -9.10
CA VAL A 119 -31.37 20.01 -7.85
C VAL A 119 -30.52 19.29 -6.81
N ASP A 120 -29.70 20.04 -6.06
CA ASP A 120 -28.88 19.49 -5.00
C ASP A 120 -29.74 18.85 -3.91
N ALA A 121 -29.30 17.69 -3.44
CA ALA A 121 -29.95 16.94 -2.38
C ALA A 121 -28.91 16.50 -1.35
N PRO A 122 -29.29 16.40 -0.06
CA PRO A 122 -28.37 15.99 0.97
C PRO A 122 -27.89 14.56 0.72
N VAL A 123 -26.60 14.34 0.98
CA VAL A 123 -26.01 13.00 1.11
C VAL A 123 -26.08 12.61 2.58
N GLN A 124 -26.50 11.38 2.86
CA GLN A 124 -26.53 10.88 4.23
C GLN A 124 -25.09 10.69 4.73
N ALA A 125 -24.79 11.21 5.92
CA ALA A 125 -23.46 11.07 6.52
C ALA A 125 -23.03 9.59 6.65
N ALA A 126 -23.97 8.71 6.95
CA ALA A 126 -23.74 7.26 7.04
C ALA A 126 -23.22 6.65 5.72
N THR A 127 -23.63 7.17 4.56
CA THR A 127 -23.13 6.70 3.25
C THR A 127 -21.66 7.07 3.07
N VAL A 128 -21.28 8.29 3.42
CA VAL A 128 -19.90 8.78 3.32
C VAL A 128 -19.00 7.98 4.27
N GLN A 129 -19.41 7.85 5.53
CA GLN A 129 -18.68 7.09 6.54
C GLN A 129 -18.50 5.62 6.13
N ARG A 130 -19.54 5.00 5.59
CA ARG A 130 -19.46 3.62 5.09
C ARG A 130 -18.45 3.47 3.96
N LEU A 131 -18.34 4.45 3.06
CA LEU A 131 -17.33 4.42 1.99
C LEU A 131 -15.92 4.55 2.55
N GLU A 132 -15.71 5.45 3.52
CA GLU A 132 -14.43 5.58 4.23
C GLU A 132 -14.01 4.26 4.90
N ASP A 133 -14.94 3.62 5.61
CA ASP A 133 -14.70 2.34 6.26
C ASP A 133 -14.37 1.21 5.26
N ILE A 134 -15.05 1.18 4.12
CA ILE A 134 -14.78 0.20 3.04
C ILE A 134 -13.36 0.40 2.50
N ILE A 135 -12.97 1.64 2.20
CA ILE A 135 -11.64 1.96 1.67
C ILE A 135 -10.56 1.58 2.68
N LEU A 136 -10.73 1.96 3.96
CA LEU A 136 -9.78 1.63 5.02
C LEU A 136 -9.66 0.12 5.25
N THR A 137 -10.78 -0.59 5.21
CA THR A 137 -10.81 -2.05 5.36
C THR A 137 -10.06 -2.72 4.21
N LYS A 138 -10.31 -2.27 2.97
CA LYS A 138 -9.65 -2.81 1.77
C LYS A 138 -8.15 -2.48 1.76
N ALA A 139 -7.75 -1.27 2.15
CA ALA A 139 -6.34 -0.91 2.25
C ALA A 139 -5.60 -1.78 3.28
N ARG A 140 -6.22 -2.06 4.42
CA ARG A 140 -5.65 -2.96 5.44
C ARG A 140 -5.55 -4.40 4.96
N GLU A 141 -6.52 -4.87 4.17
CA GLU A 141 -6.45 -6.17 3.50
C GLU A 141 -5.26 -6.23 2.54
N LEU A 142 -5.14 -5.27 1.62
CA LEU A 142 -4.02 -5.20 0.66
C LEU A 142 -2.65 -5.17 1.36
N ARG A 143 -2.54 -4.47 2.50
CA ARG A 143 -1.32 -4.47 3.31
C ARG A 143 -1.00 -5.84 3.89
N ARG A 144 -2.01 -6.58 4.39
CA ARG A 144 -1.81 -7.93 4.93
C ARG A 144 -1.36 -8.90 3.82
N GLU A 145 -2.00 -8.83 2.65
CA GLU A 145 -1.66 -9.65 1.48
C GLU A 145 -0.23 -9.40 0.98
N ALA A 146 0.28 -8.17 1.10
CA ALA A 146 1.64 -7.83 0.67
C ALA A 146 2.74 -8.33 1.63
N VAL A 147 2.39 -8.66 2.88
CA VAL A 147 3.34 -9.06 3.93
C VAL A 147 3.31 -10.58 4.18
N SER A 148 2.24 -11.26 3.79
CA SER A 148 2.10 -12.73 3.84
C SER A 148 2.84 -13.43 2.72
#